data_AF-A0AAD5T7W2-F1
#
_entry.id   AF-A0AAD5T7W2-F1
#
_cell.length_a   1.000
_cell.length_b   1.000
_cell.length_c   1.000
_cell.angle_alpha   90.00
_cell.angle_beta   90.00
_cell.angle_gamma   90.00
#
_symmetry.space_group_name_H-M   'P 1'
#
loop_
_entity.id
_entity.type
_entity.pdbx_description
1 polymer ?
#
loop_
_entity_poly.entity_id
_entity_poly.type
_entity_poly.pdbx_seq_one_letter_code
_entity_poly.pdbx_strand_id
1 'polypeptide(L)' 'MDAKGACDHLSGFNIMGRYLIVLYFSPSKQTKKSDLASKEAELAEMKAKYGEA' A
#
# COMPACT_ATOMS: atom_id res chain seq x y z
N MET A 1 1.66 19.17 -6.39
CA MET A 1 1.53 18.80 -4.95
C MET A 1 0.60 17.60 -4.77
N ASP A 2 0.22 16.95 -5.86
CA ASP A 2 -1.01 16.15 -5.95
C ASP A 2 -0.72 14.65 -5.86
N ALA A 3 0.36 14.20 -6.50
CA ALA A 3 0.78 12.81 -6.48
C ALA A 3 1.20 12.32 -5.08
N LYS A 4 1.78 13.21 -4.25
CA LYS A 4 2.14 12.90 -2.87
C LYS A 4 0.90 12.75 -1.98
N GLY A 5 -0.07 13.66 -2.12
CA GLY A 5 -1.35 13.58 -1.40
C GLY A 5 -2.14 12.32 -1.80
N ALA A 6 -2.16 11.99 -3.09
CA ALA A 6 -2.81 10.78 -3.58
C ALA A 6 -2.12 9.48 -3.08
N CYS A 7 -0.79 9.43 -3.02
CA CYS A 7 -0.09 8.26 -2.45
C CYS A 7 -0.49 8.01 -0.99
N ASP A 8 -0.62 9.06 -0.20
CA ASP A 8 -0.95 8.96 1.23
C ASP A 8 -2.41 8.53 1.44
N HIS A 9 -3.33 9.08 0.65
CA HIS A 9 -4.77 8.83 0.80
C HIS A 9 -5.26 7.52 0.16
N LEU A 10 -4.60 7.04 -0.90
CA LEU A 10 -5.06 5.86 -1.66
C LEU A 10 -4.37 4.56 -1.21
N SER A 11 -3.26 4.64 -0.47
CA SER A 11 -2.58 3.46 0.07
C SER A 11 -3.42 2.86 1.20
N GLY A 12 -3.81 1.59 1.07
CA GLY A 12 -4.74 0.91 1.98
C GLY A 12 -6.22 1.05 1.60
N PHE A 13 -6.56 1.76 0.52
CA PHE A 13 -7.94 1.86 0.06
C PHE A 13 -8.47 0.49 -0.39
N ASN A 14 -9.59 0.04 0.20
CA ASN A 14 -10.21 -1.24 -0.08
C ASN A 14 -11.24 -1.12 -1.22
N ILE A 15 -11.01 -1.84 -2.32
CA ILE A 15 -11.93 -1.97 -3.45
C ILE A 15 -12.27 -3.44 -3.62
N MET A 16 -13.51 -3.81 -3.31
CA MET A 16 -14.03 -5.18 -3.48
C MET A 16 -13.13 -6.25 -2.80
N GLY A 17 -12.62 -5.96 -1.59
CA GLY A 17 -11.73 -6.86 -0.84
C GLY A 17 -10.26 -6.81 -1.27
N ARG A 18 -9.90 -6.02 -2.29
CA ARG A 18 -8.52 -5.78 -2.74
C ARG A 18 -8.05 -4.42 -2.27
N TYR A 19 -6.90 -4.38 -1.61
CA TYR A 19 -6.38 -3.18 -0.98
C TYR A 19 -5.25 -2.64 -1.86
N LEU A 20 -5.31 -1.36 -2.21
CA LEU A 20 -4.29 -0.75 -3.05
C LEU A 20 -3.01 -0.46 -2.24
N ILE A 21 -1.87 -0.71 -2.88
CA ILE A 21 -0.57 -0.23 -2.41
C ILE A 21 -0.12 0.81 -3.42
N VAL A 22 0.06 2.06 -2.97
CA VAL A 22 0.46 3.17 -3.83
C VAL A 22 1.87 3.61 -3.44
N LEU A 23 2.79 3.55 -4.41
CA LEU A 23 4.21 3.86 -4.23
C LEU A 23 4.59 5.03 -5.13
N TYR A 24 5.24 6.03 -4.54
CA TYR A 24 5.82 7.11 -5.33
C TYR A 24 7.05 6.58 -6.07
N PHE A 25 7.12 6.84 -7.37
CA PHE A 25 8.25 6.43 -8.19
C PHE A 25 9.54 7.09 -7.68
N SER A 26 10.51 6.27 -7.29
CA SER A 26 11.84 6.70 -6.88
C SER A 26 12.87 5.76 -7.50
N PRO A 27 13.78 6.26 -8.37
CA PRO A 27 14.74 5.41 -9.08
C PRO A 27 15.65 4.61 -8.14
N SER A 28 15.92 5.14 -6.94
CA SER A 28 16.72 4.47 -5.90
C SER A 28 16.00 3.33 -5.18
N LYS A 29 14.66 3.30 -5.25
CA LYS A 29 13.80 2.31 -4.58
C LYS A 29 13.19 1.28 -5.54
N GLN A 30 13.21 1.55 -6.84
CA GLN A 30 12.61 0.71 -7.87
C GLN A 30 13.15 -0.73 -7.89
N THR A 31 14.37 -0.96 -7.41
CA THR A 31 14.99 -2.30 -7.34
C THR A 31 14.68 -3.05 -6.04
N LYS A 32 14.05 -2.41 -5.04
CA LYS A 32 13.82 -3.01 -3.72
C LYS A 32 12.47 -3.73 -3.67
N LYS A 33 12.44 -4.99 -4.12
CA LYS A 33 11.27 -5.88 -3.93
C LYS A 33 10.86 -6.04 -2.46
N SER A 34 11.77 -5.85 -1.50
CA SER A 34 11.46 -5.91 -0.07
C SER A 34 10.46 -4.85 0.40
N ASP A 35 10.37 -3.69 -0.27
CA ASP A 35 9.46 -2.61 0.14
C ASP A 35 7.99 -3.01 -0.09
N LEU A 36 7.72 -3.67 -1.23
CA LEU A 36 6.42 -4.27 -1.54
C LEU A 36 6.04 -5.37 -0.54
N ALA A 37 6.96 -6.30 -0.27
CA ALA A 37 6.68 -7.41 0.65
C ALA A 37 6.36 -6.93 2.07
N SER A 38 7.04 -5.89 2.56
CA SER A 38 6.74 -5.29 3.86
C SER A 38 5.37 -4.62 3.87
N LYS A 39 5.03 -3.87 2.81
CA LYS A 39 3.73 -3.21 2.66
C LYS A 39 2.58 -4.22 2.56
N GLU A 40 2.79 -5.34 1.87
CA GLU A 40 1.83 -6.45 1.81
C GLU A 40 1.61 -7.09 3.18
N ALA A 41 2.66 -7.29 3.98
CA ALA A 41 2.54 -7.82 5.33
C ALA A 41 1.78 -6.88 6.26
N GLU A 42 2.05 -5.56 6.21
CA GLU A 42 1.29 -4.55 6.96
C GLU A 42 -0.19 -4.55 6.56
N LEU A 43 -0.49 -4.66 5.26
CA LEU A 43 -1.86 -4.78 4.76
C LEU A 43 -2.54 -6.07 5.21
N ALA A 44 -1.82 -7.18 5.26
CA ALA A 44 -2.33 -8.46 5.74
C ALA A 44 -2.66 -8.41 7.23
N GLU A 45 -1.82 -7.76 8.05
CA GLU A 45 -2.11 -7.52 9.46
C GLU A 45 -3.32 -6.59 9.63
N MET A 46 -3.39 -5.51 8.85
CA MET A 46 -4.53 -4.60 8.86
C MET A 46 -5.83 -5.31 8.44
N LYS A 47 -5.77 -6.15 7.41
CA LYS A 47 -6.88 -7.03 7.01
C LYS A 47 -7.27 -8.01 8.12
N ALA A 48 -6.31 -8.60 8.84
CA ALA A 48 -6.62 -9.53 9.93
C ALA A 48 -7.24 -8.81 11.13
N LYS A 49 -6.84 -7.56 11.38
CA LYS A 49 -7.27 -6.76 12.52
C LYS A 49 -8.58 -6.00 12.29
N TYR A 50 -8.87 -5.62 11.05
CA TYR A 50 -10.02 -4.78 10.68
C TYR A 50 -10.87 -5.36 9.53
N GLY A 51 -10.50 -6.52 8.99
CA GLY A 51 -11.31 -7.24 8.01
C GLY A 51 -12.52 -7.84 8.70
N GLU A 52 -13.63 -7.11 8.63
CA GLU A 52 -14.96 -7.68 8.82
C GLU A 52 -15.19 -8.83 7.81
N ALA A 53 -15.94 -9.83 8.27
CA ALA A 53 -16.30 -11.05 7.54
C ALA A 53 -17.04 -10.79 6.22
#